data_AF-A0A6V7V016-F1
#
_entry.id   AF-A0A6V7V016-F1
#
_cell.length_a   1.000
_cell.length_b   1.000
_cell.length_c   1.000
_cell.angle_alpha   90.00
_cell.angle_beta   90.00
_cell.angle_gamma   90.00
#
_symmetry.space_group_name_H-M   'P 1'
#
loop_
_entity.id
_entity.type
_entity.pdbx_description
1 polymer ?
#
loop_
_entity_poly.entity_id
_entity_poly.type
_entity_poly.pdbx_seq_one_letter_code
_entity_poly.pdbx_strand_id
1 'polypeptide(L)'
;MDEPKFSAAASGSLFNPGGQWVESCFKDKRYVLNDPICMSKCVKITYKCVGCSTAKTLTVPINNKCPECAINHVDLSTDAFNYLEPKGGIVGVAKDATITYIKC
;
A
#
# COMPACT_ATOMS: atom_id res chain seq x y z
N MET A 1 -16.89 -2.33 -3.60
CA MET A 1 -16.00 -1.34 -2.95
C MET A 1 -14.76 -1.33 -3.81
N ASP A 2 -14.65 -0.36 -4.72
CA ASP A 2 -13.48 -0.27 -5.57
C ASP A 2 -12.31 0.21 -4.71
N GLU A 3 -11.23 -0.57 -4.72
CA GLU A 3 -9.97 -0.22 -4.10
C GLU A 3 -9.54 1.18 -4.55
N PRO A 4 -9.11 2.08 -3.64
CA PRO A 4 -8.60 3.38 -4.05
C PRO A 4 -7.49 3.27 -5.07
N LYS A 5 -7.59 4.08 -6.12
CA LYS A 5 -6.69 4.09 -7.28
C LYS A 5 -5.21 4.01 -6.90
N PHE A 6 -4.80 4.76 -5.88
CA PHE A 6 -3.45 4.73 -5.33
C PHE A 6 -3.50 4.34 -3.87
N SER A 7 -3.31 3.05 -3.58
CA SER A 7 -3.27 2.54 -2.22
C SER A 7 -2.36 1.31 -2.08
N ALA A 8 -2.17 0.90 -0.83
CA ALA A 8 -1.39 -0.28 -0.49
C ALA A 8 -2.10 -1.15 0.54
N ALA A 9 -1.87 -2.46 0.44
CA ALA A 9 -2.07 -3.40 1.52
C ALA A 9 -0.73 -3.75 2.18
N ALA A 10 -0.70 -3.71 3.52
CA ALA A 10 0.50 -4.03 4.29
C ALA A 10 0.41 -5.41 4.95
N SER A 11 1.55 -5.92 5.41
CA SER A 11 1.63 -7.20 6.12
C SER A 11 0.59 -7.30 7.23
N GLY A 12 -0.14 -8.41 7.25
CA GLY A 12 -1.12 -8.68 8.27
C GLY A 12 -0.58 -8.73 9.70
N SER A 13 0.73 -8.91 9.88
CA SER A 13 1.42 -8.86 11.17
C SER A 13 1.51 -7.47 11.79
N LEU A 14 1.34 -6.41 10.98
CA LEU A 14 1.38 -5.01 11.44
C LEU A 14 0.02 -4.51 11.93
N PHE A 15 -1.04 -5.30 11.73
CA PHE A 15 -2.40 -4.97 12.12
C PHE A 15 -2.68 -5.46 13.54
N ASN A 16 -3.44 -4.66 14.29
CA ASN A 16 -4.01 -5.06 15.56
C ASN A 16 -4.99 -6.23 15.34
N PRO A 17 -4.76 -7.40 15.97
CA PRO A 17 -5.66 -8.55 15.84
C PRO A 17 -7.07 -8.28 16.39
N GLY A 18 -7.23 -7.29 17.27
CA GLY A 18 -8.52 -6.84 17.81
C GLY A 18 -9.15 -5.66 17.07
N GLY A 19 -8.65 -5.29 15.88
CA GLY A 19 -9.19 -4.17 15.10
C GLY A 19 -10.67 -4.36 14.76
N GLN A 20 -11.47 -3.31 14.98
CA GLN A 20 -12.89 -3.30 14.67
C GLN A 20 -13.16 -2.41 13.47
N TRP A 21 -14.09 -2.81 12.60
CA TRP A 21 -14.58 -1.95 11.52
C TRP A 21 -15.46 -0.86 12.10
N VAL A 22 -15.13 0.40 11.82
CA VAL A 22 -15.87 1.58 12.28
C VAL A 22 -16.32 2.41 11.08
N GLU A 23 -17.43 3.13 11.24
CA GLU A 23 -17.86 4.11 10.24
C GLU A 23 -16.78 5.20 10.09
N SER A 24 -16.33 5.47 8.86
CA SER A 24 -15.35 6.52 8.60
C SER A 24 -15.97 7.92 8.56
N CYS A 25 -15.11 8.94 8.56
CA CYS A 25 -15.49 10.32 8.28
C CYS A 25 -15.61 10.65 6.77
N PHE A 26 -15.49 9.65 5.87
CA PHE A 26 -15.68 9.88 4.43
C PHE A 26 -17.15 10.24 4.12
N LYS A 27 -17.38 10.99 3.03
CA LYS A 27 -18.72 11.45 2.63
C LYS A 27 -19.73 10.31 2.45
N ASP A 28 -19.25 9.15 2.03
CA ASP A 28 -20.05 7.94 1.80
C ASP A 28 -20.14 7.02 3.02
N LYS A 29 -19.59 7.45 4.18
CA LYS A 29 -19.64 6.70 5.44
C LYS A 29 -19.12 5.27 5.35
N ARG A 30 -18.20 5.01 4.42
CA ARG A 30 -17.61 3.67 4.27
C ARG A 30 -16.97 3.20 5.58
N TYR A 31 -17.09 1.92 5.88
CA TYR A 31 -16.42 1.36 7.06
C TYR A 31 -14.92 1.23 6.79
N VAL A 32 -14.11 1.58 7.78
CA VAL A 32 -12.66 1.39 7.78
C VAL A 32 -12.25 0.64 9.03
N LEU A 33 -11.16 -0.12 8.95
CA LEU A 33 -10.63 -0.77 10.14
C LEU A 33 -10.06 0.31 11.07
N ASN A 34 -10.51 0.32 12.33
CA ASN A 34 -10.00 1.19 13.39
C ASN A 34 -8.64 0.70 13.86
N ASP A 35 -7.66 0.85 12.98
CA ASP A 35 -6.29 0.45 13.17
C ASP A 35 -5.37 1.62 12.78
N PRO A 36 -4.37 1.96 13.61
CA PRO A 36 -3.41 3.00 13.27
C PRO A 36 -2.79 2.84 11.87
N ILE A 37 -2.60 1.61 11.40
CA ILE A 37 -2.06 1.35 10.06
C ILE A 37 -3.02 1.77 8.95
N CYS A 38 -4.33 1.56 9.13
CA CYS A 38 -5.36 1.96 8.17
C CYS A 38 -5.70 3.46 8.25
N MET A 39 -5.60 4.05 9.44
CA MET A 39 -6.11 5.39 9.69
C MET A 39 -5.05 6.49 9.55
N SER A 40 -3.78 6.16 9.75
CA SER A 40 -2.72 7.17 9.88
C SER A 40 -1.38 6.80 9.25
N LYS A 41 -1.28 5.65 8.60
CA LYS A 41 -0.03 5.21 7.96
C LYS A 41 -0.12 5.22 6.45
N CYS A 42 0.93 5.75 5.88
CA CYS A 42 1.21 5.74 4.46
C CYS A 42 2.49 4.94 4.26
N VAL A 43 2.64 4.34 3.09
CA VAL A 43 3.91 3.75 2.67
C VAL A 43 4.53 4.63 1.59
N LYS A 44 5.80 4.98 1.79
CA LYS A 44 6.64 5.61 0.78
C LYS A 44 7.50 4.51 0.14
N ILE A 45 7.36 4.35 -1.16
CA ILE A 45 8.12 3.41 -1.97
C ILE A 45 9.06 4.20 -2.87
N THR A 46 10.35 3.91 -2.82
CA THR A 46 11.32 4.36 -3.82
C THR A 46 11.80 3.15 -4.60
N TYR A 47 11.62 3.17 -5.92
CA TYR A 47 11.89 2.03 -6.80
C TYR A 47 12.42 2.48 -8.17
N LYS A 48 13.38 1.72 -8.71
CA LYS A 48 13.90 1.90 -10.06
C LYS A 48 13.33 0.80 -10.95
N CYS A 49 12.43 1.16 -11.84
CA CYS A 49 11.80 0.19 -12.75
C CYS A 49 12.78 -0.51 -13.69
N VAL A 50 12.38 -1.69 -14.15
CA VAL A 50 13.17 -2.52 -15.05
C VAL A 50 13.37 -1.79 -16.39
N GLY A 51 14.64 -1.54 -16.72
CA GLY A 51 15.02 -0.79 -17.91
C GLY A 51 14.84 0.73 -17.79
N CYS A 52 14.57 1.25 -16.59
CA CYS A 52 14.56 2.68 -16.32
C CYS A 52 15.94 3.17 -15.90
N SER A 53 16.29 4.40 -16.29
CA SER A 53 17.56 5.03 -15.89
C SER A 53 17.47 5.68 -14.50
N THR A 54 16.27 6.05 -14.06
CA THR A 54 16.01 6.80 -12.83
C THR A 54 15.03 6.08 -11.91
N ALA A 55 15.17 6.30 -10.59
CA ALA A 55 14.23 5.82 -9.59
C ALA A 55 13.05 6.79 -9.45
N LYS A 56 11.87 6.25 -9.19
CA LYS A 56 10.67 7.00 -8.81
C LYS A 56 10.36 6.82 -7.34
N THR A 57 9.61 7.76 -6.79
CA THR A 57 9.08 7.68 -5.43
C THR A 57 7.58 7.88 -5.47
N LEU A 58 6.85 7.03 -4.75
CA LEU A 58 5.40 7.10 -4.60
C LEU A 58 5.04 6.95 -3.13
N THR A 59 4.16 7.81 -2.62
CA THR A 59 3.59 7.69 -1.29
C THR A 59 2.09 7.41 -1.43
N VAL A 60 1.60 6.33 -0.81
CA VAL A 60 0.18 5.96 -0.83
C VAL A 60 -0.31 5.60 0.57
N PRO A 61 -1.61 5.83 0.87
CA PRO A 61 -2.21 5.36 2.12
C PRO A 61 -2.24 3.84 2.17
N ILE A 62 -2.06 3.29 3.37
CA ILE A 62 -2.33 1.88 3.65
C ILE A 62 -3.80 1.79 4.08
N ASN A 63 -4.59 1.01 3.38
CA ASN A 63 -6.03 0.90 3.64
C ASN A 63 -6.55 -0.54 3.66
N ASN A 64 -5.66 -1.50 3.36
CA ASN A 64 -6.01 -2.90 3.25
C ASN A 64 -4.93 -3.78 3.88
N LYS A 65 -5.28 -5.05 4.13
CA LYS A 65 -4.40 -6.05 4.73
C LYS A 65 -4.00 -7.07 3.67
N CYS A 66 -2.72 -7.41 3.63
CA CYS A 66 -2.19 -8.57 2.91
C CYS A 66 -1.70 -9.60 3.95
N PRO A 67 -2.55 -10.56 4.35
CA PRO A 67 -2.21 -11.55 5.39
C PRO A 67 -0.94 -12.36 5.11
N GLU A 68 -0.67 -12.64 3.83
CA GLU A 68 0.45 -13.42 3.33
C GLU A 68 1.73 -12.60 3.14
N CYS A 69 1.63 -11.27 3.13
CA CYS A 69 2.79 -10.40 2.93
C CYS A 69 3.69 -10.39 4.18
N ALA A 70 5.00 -10.53 3.96
CA ALA A 70 6.01 -10.21 4.96
C ALA A 70 6.04 -8.69 5.24
N ILE A 71 6.63 -8.26 6.37
CA ILE A 71 6.67 -6.84 6.78
C ILE A 71 7.35 -5.94 5.74
N ASN A 72 8.31 -6.48 5.00
CA ASN A 72 9.03 -5.81 3.91
C ASN A 72 8.38 -6.03 2.52
N HIS A 73 7.11 -6.44 2.48
CA HIS A 73 6.33 -6.59 1.26
C HIS A 73 5.02 -5.79 1.42
N VAL A 74 4.75 -4.94 0.43
CA VAL A 74 3.47 -4.25 0.29
C VAL A 74 2.84 -4.65 -1.02
N ASP A 75 1.55 -4.94 -0.98
CA ASP A 75 0.74 -5.15 -2.18
C ASP A 75 0.16 -3.79 -2.60
N LEU A 76 0.29 -3.43 -3.87
CA LEU A 76 -0.09 -2.12 -4.38
C LEU A 76 -1.31 -2.27 -5.27
N SER A 77 -2.20 -1.28 -5.22
CA SER A 77 -3.23 -1.16 -6.26
C SER A 77 -2.56 -1.17 -7.64
N THR A 78 -3.21 -1.77 -8.64
CA THR A 78 -2.65 -1.92 -10.00
C THR A 78 -2.12 -0.59 -10.56
N ASP A 79 -2.83 0.51 -10.31
CA ASP A 79 -2.42 1.84 -10.78
C ASP A 79 -1.21 2.40 -10.01
N ALA A 80 -1.10 2.14 -8.70
CA ALA A 80 0.10 2.49 -7.91
C ALA A 80 1.32 1.69 -8.36
N PHE A 81 1.14 0.39 -8.61
CA PHE A 81 2.19 -0.46 -9.15
C PHE A 81 2.65 0.01 -10.53
N ASN A 82 1.72 0.23 -11.46
CA ASN A 82 2.03 0.69 -12.83
C ASN A 82 2.69 2.08 -12.87
N TYR A 83 2.42 2.94 -11.89
CA TYR A 83 3.12 4.22 -11.77
C TYR A 83 4.64 4.02 -11.55
N LEU A 84 4.99 3.07 -10.67
CA LEU A 84 6.37 2.73 -10.33
C LEU A 84 7.02 1.83 -11.39
N GLU A 85 6.28 0.85 -11.90
CA GLU A 85 6.71 -0.17 -12.85
C GLU A 85 5.76 -0.23 -14.06
N PRO A 86 5.87 0.70 -15.03
CA PRO A 86 4.92 0.82 -16.13
C PRO A 86 4.94 -0.37 -17.10
N LYS A 87 5.95 -1.24 -17.02
CA LYS A 87 6.02 -2.49 -17.79
C LYS A 87 5.39 -3.68 -17.08
N GLY A 88 4.79 -3.48 -15.91
CA GLY A 88 4.13 -4.55 -15.15
C GLY A 88 5.08 -5.49 -14.40
N GLY A 89 6.40 -5.24 -14.44
CA GLY A 89 7.40 -6.01 -13.71
C GLY A 89 7.55 -7.44 -14.19
N ILE A 90 8.15 -8.30 -13.37
CA ILE A 90 8.20 -9.75 -13.63
C ILE A 90 7.02 -10.36 -12.89
N VAL A 91 5.94 -10.70 -13.61
CA VAL A 91 4.71 -11.29 -13.05
C VAL A 91 4.06 -10.40 -11.96
N GLY A 92 4.03 -9.08 -12.17
CA GLY A 92 3.47 -8.15 -11.17
C GLY A 92 4.33 -7.95 -9.92
N VAL A 93 5.58 -8.43 -9.92
CA VAL A 93 6.49 -8.28 -8.79
C VAL A 93 7.62 -7.31 -9.15
N ALA A 94 7.83 -6.35 -8.26
CA ALA A 94 8.98 -5.44 -8.27
C ALA A 94 9.86 -5.75 -7.04
N LYS A 95 11.16 -6.00 -7.25
CA LYS A 95 12.13 -6.31 -6.20
C LYS A 95 13.07 -5.13 -5.96
N ASP A 96 13.75 -5.14 -4.82
CA ASP A 96 14.77 -4.14 -4.46
C ASP A 96 14.22 -2.70 -4.32
N ALA A 97 12.93 -2.58 -4.03
CA ALA A 97 12.31 -1.31 -3.64
C ALA A 97 12.69 -0.96 -2.19
N THR A 98 12.88 0.34 -1.94
CA THR A 98 12.97 0.86 -0.57
C THR A 98 11.57 1.19 -0.07
N ILE A 99 11.13 0.50 0.98
CA ILE A 99 9.81 0.67 1.61
C ILE A 99 9.99 1.38 2.94
N THR A 100 9.30 2.51 3.13
CA THR A 100 9.31 3.27 4.38
C THR A 100 7.88 3.51 4.85
N TYR A 101 7.53 3.01 6.03
CA TYR A 101 6.27 3.31 6.68
C TYR A 101 6.35 4.69 7.34
N ILE A 102 5.47 5.61 6.92
CA ILE A 102 5.41 6.99 7.42
C ILE A 102 4.02 7.29 7.96
N LYS A 103 3.90 8.38 8.70
CA LYS A 103 2.60 8.95 9.05
C LYS A 103 2.02 9.65 7.80
N CYS A 104 0.74 9.44 7.54
CA CYS A 104 -0.07 10.38 6.75
C CYS A 104 -0.41 11.58 7.66
#